data_AF-A0A0F9FNM4-F1
#
_entry.id   AF-A0A0F9FNM4-F1
#
_cell.length_a   1.000
_cell.length_b   1.000
_cell.length_c   1.000
_cell.angle_alpha   90.00
_cell.angle_beta   90.00
_cell.angle_gamma   90.00
#
_symmetry.space_group_name_H-M   'P 1'
#
loop_
_entity.id
_entity.type
_entity.pdbx_description
1 polymer ?
#
loop_
_entity_poly.entity_id
_entity_poly.type
_entity_poly.pdbx_seq_one_letter_code
_entity_poly.pdbx_strand_id
1 'polypeptide(L)'
;DRWVLSQLQTLLDKVTKAYHSFSFYQFYQLVHNFCTIQISSFYFDILKDRLYTQGKDSLERRSAQTALYEILLVLVKIMAPILPYTTEEVWKYLPSAKEESVHLSDWPKINERFVNKKLEERWERLISIREKVLASLEEARKEKRIGNSLEAEVEIHSEKEYKL
;
A
#
# COMPACT_ATOMS: atom_id res chain seq x y z
N ASP A 1 -6.79 0.04 -4.19
CA ASP A 1 -6.43 -1.36 -4.52
C ASP A 1 -5.50 -1.45 -5.72
N ARG A 2 -5.99 -1.21 -6.94
CA ARG A 2 -5.15 -1.30 -8.16
C ARG A 2 -3.86 -0.48 -8.08
N TRP A 3 -3.92 0.72 -7.50
CA TRP A 3 -2.73 1.56 -7.30
C TRP A 3 -1.69 0.88 -6.39
N VAL A 4 -2.07 0.39 -5.21
CA VAL A 4 -1.11 -0.25 -4.28
C VAL A 4 -0.57 -1.56 -4.85
N LEU A 5 -1.36 -2.28 -5.66
CA LEU A 5 -0.88 -3.47 -6.38
C LEU A 5 0.15 -3.12 -7.46
N SER A 6 0.00 -1.99 -8.17
CA SER A 6 1.01 -1.49 -9.10
C SER A 6 2.29 -1.08 -8.37
N GLN A 7 2.15 -0.39 -7.22
CA GLN A 7 3.29 -0.04 -6.36
C GLN A 7 4.02 -1.28 -5.83
N LEU A 8 3.29 -2.34 -5.47
CA LEU A 8 3.85 -3.63 -5.05
C LEU A 8 4.70 -4.26 -6.16
N GLN A 9 4.27 -4.20 -7.42
CA GLN A 9 5.08 -4.70 -8.55
C GLN A 9 6.38 -3.89 -8.70
N THR A 10 6.29 -2.57 -8.53
CA THR A 10 7.48 -1.70 -8.56
C THR A 10 8.43 -2.00 -7.39
N LEU A 11 7.91 -2.30 -6.20
CA LEU A 11 8.73 -2.77 -5.07
C LEU A 11 9.41 -4.09 -5.40
N LEU A 12 8.66 -5.07 -5.90
CA LEU A 12 9.16 -6.41 -6.20
C LEU A 12 10.32 -6.38 -7.21
N ASP A 13 10.19 -5.58 -8.29
CA ASP A 13 11.26 -5.39 -9.27
C ASP A 13 12.54 -4.85 -8.61
N LYS A 14 12.42 -3.77 -7.83
CA LYS A 14 13.57 -3.14 -7.17
C LYS A 14 14.23 -4.05 -6.13
N VAL A 15 13.42 -4.75 -5.33
CA VAL A 15 13.89 -5.71 -4.33
C VAL A 15 14.60 -6.89 -4.99
N THR A 16 14.04 -7.44 -6.07
CA THR A 16 14.68 -8.53 -6.83
C THR A 16 16.04 -8.11 -7.37
N LYS A 17 16.16 -6.89 -7.92
CA LYS A 17 17.44 -6.32 -8.35
C LYS A 17 18.43 -6.15 -7.19
N ALA A 18 17.96 -5.67 -6.04
CA ALA A 18 18.80 -5.51 -4.84
C ALA A 18 19.36 -6.86 -4.32
N TYR A 19 18.57 -7.93 -4.40
CA TYR A 19 19.06 -9.29 -4.09
C TYR A 19 20.12 -9.76 -5.09
N HIS A 20 19.88 -9.56 -6.40
CA HIS A 20 20.86 -9.93 -7.43
C HIS A 20 22.18 -9.15 -7.32
N SER A 21 22.15 -7.92 -6.82
CA SER A 21 23.35 -7.10 -6.59
C SER A 21 23.90 -7.19 -5.17
N PHE A 22 23.42 -8.14 -4.35
CA PHE A 22 23.82 -8.31 -2.93
C PHE A 22 23.69 -7.02 -2.09
N SER A 23 22.80 -6.12 -2.48
CA SER A 23 22.63 -4.80 -1.89
C SER A 23 21.53 -4.82 -0.82
N PHE A 24 21.71 -5.61 0.24
CA PHE A 24 20.69 -5.85 1.26
C PHE A 24 20.24 -4.60 2.03
N TYR A 25 21.11 -3.58 2.13
CA TYR A 25 20.72 -2.28 2.66
C TYR A 25 19.62 -1.62 1.82
N GLN A 26 19.71 -1.72 0.48
CA GLN A 26 18.68 -1.18 -0.41
C GLN A 26 17.37 -1.96 -0.25
N PHE A 27 17.44 -3.29 -0.11
CA PHE A 27 16.27 -4.10 0.23
C PHE A 27 15.56 -3.56 1.47
N TYR A 28 16.31 -3.36 2.56
CA TYR A 28 15.74 -2.87 3.82
C TYR A 28 15.05 -1.52 3.62
N GLN A 29 15.71 -0.56 2.98
CA GLN A 29 15.13 0.76 2.72
C GLN A 29 13.87 0.68 1.87
N LEU A 30 13.88 -0.13 0.81
CA LEU A 30 12.75 -0.29 -0.11
C LEU A 30 11.52 -0.87 0.61
N VAL A 31 11.70 -1.98 1.34
CA VAL A 31 10.61 -2.64 2.05
C VAL A 31 10.12 -1.77 3.21
N HIS A 32 11.03 -1.17 3.98
CA HIS A 32 10.66 -0.28 5.08
C HIS A 32 9.84 0.91 4.58
N ASN A 33 10.30 1.59 3.53
CA ASN A 33 9.59 2.72 2.95
C ASN A 33 8.22 2.30 2.41
N PHE A 34 8.12 1.15 1.74
CA PHE A 34 6.84 0.64 1.24
C PHE A 34 5.84 0.38 2.36
N CYS A 35 6.26 -0.28 3.44
CA CYS A 35 5.41 -0.55 4.59
C CYS A 35 5.00 0.73 5.33
N THR A 36 5.92 1.69 5.49
CA THR A 36 5.65 2.92 6.24
C THR A 36 4.80 3.91 5.43
N ILE A 37 5.16 4.18 4.18
CA ILE A 37 4.57 5.24 3.37
C ILE A 37 3.36 4.72 2.57
N GLN A 38 3.54 3.69 1.74
CA GLN A 38 2.48 3.24 0.85
C GLN A 38 1.39 2.47 1.62
N ILE A 39 1.78 1.60 2.55
CA ILE A 39 0.83 0.78 3.32
C ILE A 39 0.28 1.53 4.54
N SER A 40 1.12 1.80 5.53
CA SER A 40 0.68 2.23 6.86
C SER A 40 0.05 3.62 6.85
N SER A 41 0.77 4.63 6.36
CA SER A 41 0.32 6.03 6.41
C SER A 41 -0.76 6.38 5.37
N PHE A 42 -0.82 5.62 4.27
CA PHE A 42 -1.71 5.92 3.16
C PHE A 42 -2.79 4.86 2.95
N TYR A 43 -2.42 3.67 2.48
CA TYR A 43 -3.41 2.69 2.02
C TYR A 43 -4.30 2.21 3.18
N PHE A 44 -3.73 1.87 4.34
CA PHE A 44 -4.50 1.41 5.50
C PHE A 44 -5.39 2.50 6.08
N ASP A 45 -4.94 3.76 6.07
CA ASP A 45 -5.75 4.88 6.52
C ASP A 45 -7.05 4.99 5.73
N ILE A 46 -6.96 4.93 4.39
CA ILE A 46 -8.12 4.95 3.49
C ILE A 46 -8.94 3.66 3.61
N LEU A 47 -8.27 2.52 3.82
CA LEU A 47 -8.88 1.20 3.73
C LEU A 47 -9.71 0.81 4.95
N LYS A 48 -9.38 1.31 6.15
CA LYS A 48 -10.04 0.93 7.42
C LYS A 48 -11.55 1.08 7.35
N ASP A 49 -12.03 2.23 6.87
CA ASP A 49 -13.47 2.49 6.76
C ASP A 49 -14.14 1.39 5.93
N ARG A 50 -13.62 1.14 4.72
CA ARG A 50 -14.16 0.12 3.82
C ARG A 50 -14.12 -1.30 4.39
N LEU A 51 -13.12 -1.64 5.20
CA LEU A 51 -13.04 -2.96 5.85
C LEU A 51 -14.00 -3.10 7.02
N TYR A 52 -14.28 -2.01 7.75
CA TYR A 52 -15.04 -2.03 8.98
C TYR A 52 -16.52 -1.74 8.78
N THR A 53 -16.88 -1.00 7.73
CA THR A 53 -18.25 -0.55 7.48
C THR A 53 -18.95 -1.35 6.39
N GLN A 54 -18.21 -1.88 5.40
CA GLN A 54 -18.82 -2.60 4.28
C GLN A 54 -19.21 -4.04 4.64
N GLY A 55 -20.30 -4.49 4.01
CA GLY A 55 -20.80 -5.86 4.14
C GLY A 55 -19.73 -6.90 3.81
N LYS A 56 -19.80 -8.07 4.48
CA LYS A 56 -18.80 -9.15 4.36
C LYS A 56 -18.53 -9.57 2.91
N ASP A 57 -19.58 -9.63 2.10
CA ASP A 57 -19.50 -10.10 0.72
C ASP A 57 -19.52 -8.97 -0.32
N SER A 58 -19.38 -7.71 0.12
CA SER A 58 -19.38 -6.57 -0.81
C SER A 58 -18.17 -6.61 -1.75
N LEU A 59 -18.37 -6.12 -2.98
CA LEU A 59 -17.30 -6.09 -3.97
C LEU A 59 -16.13 -5.21 -3.50
N GLU A 60 -16.45 -4.11 -2.84
CA GLU A 60 -15.55 -3.14 -2.25
C GLU A 60 -14.63 -3.79 -1.21
N ARG A 61 -15.21 -4.57 -0.29
CA ARG A 61 -14.47 -5.27 0.77
C ARG A 61 -13.65 -6.42 0.21
N ARG A 62 -14.21 -7.21 -0.72
CA ARG A 62 -13.48 -8.31 -1.36
C ARG A 62 -12.30 -7.80 -2.20
N SER A 63 -12.47 -6.68 -2.89
CA SER A 63 -11.37 -6.01 -3.61
C SER A 63 -10.24 -5.60 -2.66
N ALA A 64 -10.56 -5.08 -1.47
CA ALA A 64 -9.59 -4.79 -0.43
C ALA A 64 -8.82 -6.03 0.00
N GLN A 65 -9.54 -7.11 0.32
CA GLN A 65 -8.97 -8.36 0.82
C GLN A 65 -8.07 -9.03 -0.22
N THR A 66 -8.45 -9.01 -1.50
CA THR A 66 -7.58 -9.47 -2.59
C THR A 66 -6.29 -8.68 -2.62
N ALA A 67 -6.36 -7.35 -2.54
CA ALA A 67 -5.15 -6.52 -2.56
C ALA A 67 -4.25 -6.77 -1.33
N LEU A 68 -4.84 -6.88 -0.14
CA LEU A 68 -4.12 -7.21 1.09
C LEU A 68 -3.46 -8.58 1.04
N TYR A 69 -4.15 -9.57 0.49
CA TYR A 69 -3.63 -10.93 0.34
C TYR A 69 -2.41 -10.95 -0.58
N GLU A 70 -2.51 -10.32 -1.75
CA GLU A 70 -1.39 -10.19 -2.70
C GLU A 70 -0.18 -9.48 -2.08
N ILE A 71 -0.42 -8.37 -1.36
CA ILE A 71 0.63 -7.64 -0.64
C ILE A 71 1.30 -8.54 0.40
N LEU A 72 0.51 -9.21 1.26
CA LEU A 72 1.03 -10.07 2.31
C LEU A 72 1.87 -11.21 1.72
N LEU A 73 1.34 -11.89 0.70
CA LEU A 73 2.02 -13.00 0.04
C LEU A 73 3.38 -12.59 -0.54
N VAL A 74 3.43 -11.46 -1.26
CA VAL A 74 4.68 -10.96 -1.84
C VAL A 74 5.65 -10.53 -0.75
N LEU A 75 5.21 -9.77 0.26
CA LEU A 75 6.06 -9.31 1.35
C LEU A 75 6.68 -10.48 2.13
N VAL A 76 5.88 -11.48 2.50
CA VAL A 76 6.35 -12.65 3.24
C VAL A 76 7.42 -13.40 2.46
N LYS A 77 7.24 -13.59 1.14
CA LYS A 77 8.23 -14.24 0.29
C LYS A 77 9.53 -13.45 0.14
N ILE A 78 9.45 -12.14 -0.14
CA ILE A 78 10.67 -11.34 -0.35
C ILE A 78 11.45 -11.07 0.95
N MET A 79 10.78 -11.14 2.10
CA MET A 79 11.38 -10.96 3.42
C MET A 79 11.95 -12.26 3.99
N ALA A 80 11.56 -13.42 3.46
CA ALA A 80 11.96 -14.73 4.00
C ALA A 80 13.48 -14.95 4.13
N PRO A 81 14.32 -14.51 3.16
CA PRO A 81 15.77 -14.67 3.29
C PRO A 81 16.41 -13.86 4.45
N ILE A 82 15.72 -12.84 4.96
CA ILE A 82 16.26 -11.93 6.01
C ILE A 82 15.55 -12.14 7.35
N LEU A 83 14.26 -12.46 7.36
CA LEU A 83 13.44 -12.67 8.55
C LEU A 83 12.84 -14.09 8.60
N PRO A 84 13.66 -15.15 8.55
CA PRO A 84 13.19 -16.50 8.25
C PRO A 84 12.15 -17.02 9.24
N TYR A 85 12.30 -16.73 10.54
CA TYR A 85 11.35 -17.18 11.57
C TYR A 85 10.02 -16.42 11.51
N THR A 86 10.07 -15.09 11.37
CA THR A 86 8.87 -14.25 11.30
C THR A 86 8.04 -14.59 10.06
N THR A 87 8.69 -14.75 8.91
CA THR A 87 7.97 -15.10 7.68
C THR A 87 7.41 -16.52 7.73
N GLU A 88 8.10 -17.45 8.37
CA GLU A 88 7.61 -18.82 8.59
C GLU A 88 6.38 -18.84 9.50
N GLU A 89 6.37 -18.04 10.57
CA GLU A 89 5.21 -17.89 11.44
C GLU A 89 4.02 -17.31 10.68
N VAL A 90 4.22 -16.22 9.93
CA VAL A 90 3.16 -15.61 9.12
C VAL A 90 2.63 -16.58 8.07
N TRP A 91 3.50 -17.38 7.43
CA TRP A 91 3.13 -18.35 6.40
C TRP A 91 2.07 -19.35 6.87
N LYS A 92 2.16 -19.80 8.14
CA LYS A 92 1.20 -20.74 8.75
C LYS A 92 -0.23 -20.19 8.84
N TYR A 93 -0.39 -18.87 8.83
CA TYR A 93 -1.70 -18.21 8.89
C TYR A 93 -2.19 -17.74 7.51
N LEU A 94 -1.44 -18.02 6.43
CA LEU A 94 -1.82 -17.62 5.09
C LEU A 94 -2.83 -18.63 4.50
N PRO A 95 -4.10 -18.24 4.21
CA PRO A 95 -5.19 -19.17 3.90
C PRO A 95 -5.08 -19.91 2.55
N SER A 96 -4.02 -19.67 1.77
CA SER A 96 -3.77 -20.41 0.51
C SER A 96 -2.28 -20.63 0.25
N ALA A 97 -1.47 -20.75 1.31
CA ALA A 97 -0.12 -21.28 1.21
C ALA A 97 -0.17 -22.71 0.64
N LYS A 98 0.57 -22.98 -0.44
CA LYS A 98 0.61 -24.29 -1.09
C LYS A 98 1.70 -25.17 -0.51
N GLU A 99 2.85 -24.57 -0.24
CA GLU A 99 4.04 -25.20 0.28
C GLU A 99 4.00 -25.21 1.83
N GLU A 100 4.64 -26.21 2.44
CA GLU A 100 4.70 -26.36 3.90
C GLU A 100 5.45 -25.20 4.59
N SER A 101 6.38 -24.58 3.89
CA SER A 101 7.22 -23.48 4.37
C SER A 101 7.37 -22.43 3.27
N VAL A 102 7.48 -21.15 3.66
CA VAL A 102 7.79 -20.06 2.72
C VAL A 102 9.14 -20.30 2.02
N HIS A 103 10.08 -20.96 2.70
CA HIS A 103 11.42 -21.26 2.19
C HIS A 103 11.42 -22.35 1.11
N LEU A 104 10.32 -23.07 0.95
CA LEU A 104 10.09 -24.02 -0.13
C LEU A 104 9.30 -23.41 -1.30
N SER A 105 8.89 -22.14 -1.17
CA SER A 105 8.11 -21.45 -2.19
C SER A 105 8.99 -20.70 -3.19
N ASP A 106 8.53 -20.61 -4.44
CA ASP A 106 9.23 -19.84 -5.47
C ASP A 106 9.26 -18.34 -5.14
N TRP A 107 10.35 -17.69 -5.55
CA TRP A 107 10.44 -16.23 -5.56
C TRP A 107 9.28 -15.62 -6.37
N PRO A 108 8.60 -14.58 -5.84
CA PRO A 108 7.45 -14.00 -6.52
C PRO A 108 7.86 -13.37 -7.85
N LYS A 109 7.00 -13.52 -8.85
CA LYS A 109 7.18 -12.93 -10.19
C LYS A 109 6.30 -11.70 -10.33
N ILE A 110 6.77 -10.74 -11.13
CA ILE A 110 5.98 -9.55 -11.47
C ILE A 110 4.72 -9.98 -12.22
N ASN A 111 3.57 -9.48 -11.76
CA ASN A 111 2.29 -9.65 -12.42
C ASN A 111 1.95 -8.39 -13.22
N GLU A 112 2.21 -8.45 -14.53
CA GLU A 112 1.99 -7.35 -15.47
C GLU A 112 0.54 -6.82 -15.47
N ARG A 113 -0.44 -7.64 -15.07
CA ARG A 113 -1.84 -7.20 -14.99
C ARG A 113 -2.08 -6.13 -13.93
N PHE A 114 -1.20 -6.05 -12.93
CA PHE A 114 -1.27 -5.05 -11.86
C PHE A 114 -0.44 -3.80 -12.16
N VAL A 115 0.49 -3.86 -13.11
CA VAL A 115 1.32 -2.72 -13.49
C VAL A 115 0.48 -1.69 -14.25
N ASN A 116 0.40 -0.46 -13.73
CA ASN A 116 -0.33 0.61 -14.39
C ASN A 116 0.30 1.99 -14.11
N LYS A 117 1.26 2.39 -14.95
CA LYS A 117 1.99 3.66 -14.81
C LYS A 117 1.10 4.91 -14.91
N LYS A 118 0.12 4.90 -15.81
CA LYS A 118 -0.85 6.01 -15.92
C LYS A 118 -1.68 6.18 -14.64
N LEU A 119 -2.02 5.06 -13.99
CA LEU A 119 -2.70 5.09 -12.70
C LEU A 119 -1.77 5.64 -11.61
N GLU A 120 -0.51 5.21 -11.56
CA GLU A 120 0.49 5.75 -10.63
C GLU A 120 0.61 7.27 -10.75
N GLU A 121 0.82 7.80 -11.96
CA GLU A 121 0.90 9.25 -12.22
C GLU A 121 -0.35 10.01 -11.77
N ARG A 122 -1.54 9.43 -12.00
CA ARG A 122 -2.80 10.02 -11.54
C ARG A 122 -2.85 10.07 -10.01
N TRP A 123 -2.43 9.01 -9.33
CA TRP A 123 -2.43 8.96 -7.86
C TRP A 123 -1.37 9.85 -7.24
N GLU A 124 -0.22 10.06 -7.87
CA GLU A 124 0.77 11.06 -7.42
C GLU A 124 0.15 12.46 -7.32
N ARG A 125 -0.67 12.85 -8.31
CA ARG A 125 -1.41 14.12 -8.26
C ARG A 125 -2.46 14.15 -7.15
N LEU A 126 -3.16 13.05 -6.90
CA LEU A 126 -4.16 12.98 -5.83
C LEU A 126 -3.52 13.01 -4.44
N ILE A 127 -2.37 12.35 -4.28
CA ILE A 127 -1.61 12.33 -3.02
C ILE A 127 -1.08 13.74 -2.71
N SER A 128 -0.55 14.46 -3.69
CA SER A 128 -0.07 15.84 -3.47
C SER A 128 -1.20 16.81 -3.10
N ILE A 129 -2.40 16.61 -3.63
CA ILE A 129 -3.60 17.35 -3.19
C ILE A 129 -3.96 16.96 -1.75
N ARG A 130 -3.99 15.66 -1.43
CA ARG A 130 -4.28 15.17 -0.08
C ARG A 130 -3.32 15.74 0.96
N GLU A 131 -2.04 15.85 0.65
CA GLU A 131 -1.04 16.45 1.55
C GLU A 131 -1.38 17.90 1.91
N LYS A 132 -1.81 18.71 0.93
CA LYS A 132 -2.26 20.08 1.18
C LYS A 132 -3.51 20.11 2.05
N VAL A 133 -4.48 19.24 1.78
CA VAL A 133 -5.70 19.12 2.59
C VAL A 133 -5.37 18.73 4.02
N LEU A 134 -4.50 17.74 4.23
CA LEU A 134 -4.09 17.32 5.58
C LEU A 134 -3.39 18.46 6.34
N ALA A 135 -2.55 19.25 5.66
CA ALA A 135 -1.92 20.42 6.28
C ALA A 135 -2.96 21.46 6.76
N SER A 136 -3.97 21.75 5.93
CA SER A 136 -5.08 22.65 6.31
C SER A 136 -5.94 22.09 7.44
N LEU A 137 -6.19 20.77 7.45
CA LEU A 137 -6.91 20.12 8.55
C LEU A 137 -6.13 20.20 9.87
N GLU A 138 -4.80 20.08 9.83
CA GLU A 138 -3.96 20.24 11.03
C GLU A 138 -3.94 21.67 11.55
N GLU A 139 -3.96 22.67 10.67
CA GLU A 139 -4.13 24.07 11.07
C GLU A 139 -5.47 24.30 11.76
N ALA A 140 -6.56 23.78 11.19
CA ALA A 140 -7.88 23.85 11.81
C ALA A 140 -7.96 23.13 13.18
N ARG A 141 -7.23 22.02 13.36
CA ARG A 141 -7.10 21.33 14.66
C ARG A 141 -6.36 22.19 15.69
N LYS A 142 -5.25 22.83 15.30
CA LYS A 142 -4.49 23.74 16.18
C LYS A 142 -5.35 24.92 16.64
N GLU A 143 -6.20 25.43 15.76
CA GLU A 143 -7.16 26.49 16.07
C GLU A 143 -8.42 25.99 16.81
N LYS A 144 -8.50 24.69 17.10
CA LYS A 144 -9.63 24.03 17.78
C LYS A 144 -10.98 24.19 17.05
N ARG A 145 -10.95 24.41 15.73
CA ARG A 145 -12.17 24.44 14.88
C ARG A 145 -12.76 23.05 14.66
N ILE A 146 -11.90 22.04 14.63
CA ILE A 146 -12.26 20.62 14.49
C ILE A 146 -11.44 19.79 15.47
N GLY A 147 -11.98 18.66 15.93
CA GLY A 147 -11.24 17.62 16.65
C GLY A 147 -10.79 16.50 15.71
N ASN A 148 -11.70 15.99 14.88
CA ASN A 148 -11.45 14.92 13.92
C ASN A 148 -11.62 15.42 12.47
N SER A 149 -10.91 14.82 11.52
CA SER A 149 -11.10 15.10 10.08
C SER A 149 -12.51 14.78 9.59
N LEU A 150 -13.24 13.87 10.25
CA LEU A 150 -14.63 13.55 9.90
C LEU A 150 -15.63 14.67 10.25
N GLU A 151 -15.21 15.67 11.03
CA GLU A 151 -16.03 16.85 11.39
C GLU A 151 -15.83 17.99 10.39
N ALA A 152 -14.91 17.84 9.43
CA ALA A 152 -14.52 18.88 8.49
C ALA A 152 -15.18 18.70 7.13
N GLU A 153 -15.58 19.82 6.54
CA GLU A 153 -15.84 19.96 5.11
C GLU A 153 -14.64 20.64 4.45
N VAL A 154 -14.21 20.15 3.29
CA VAL A 154 -13.03 20.65 2.59
C VAL A 154 -13.43 21.14 1.21
N GLU A 155 -13.27 22.44 0.97
CA GLU A 155 -13.42 23.06 -0.35
C GLU A 155 -12.06 23.20 -1.03
N ILE A 156 -11.97 22.76 -2.29
CA ILE A 156 -10.75 22.82 -3.10
C ILE A 156 -11.04 23.62 -4.37
N HIS A 157 -10.27 24.70 -4.58
CA HIS A 157 -10.37 25.54 -5.77
C HIS A 157 -9.13 25.39 -6.66
N SER A 158 -9.30 25.47 -7.98
CA SER A 158 -8.18 25.59 -8.90
C SER A 158 -7.76 27.05 -9.05
N GLU A 159 -6.44 27.32 -9.06
CA GLU A 159 -5.90 28.68 -9.27
C GLU A 159 -6.21 29.26 -10.66
N LYS A 160 -6.67 28.45 -11.60
CA LYS A 160 -7.07 28.87 -12.95
C LYS A 160 -8.52 28.48 -13.21
N GLU A 161 -9.32 29.42 -13.75
CA GLU A 161 -10.59 29.12 -14.39
C GLU A 161 -10.35 28.08 -15.50
N TYR A 162 -11.00 26.93 -15.40
CA TYR A 162 -11.09 26.00 -16.52
C TYR A 162 -11.95 26.66 -17.61
N LYS A 163 -11.32 27.18 -18.67
CA LYS A 163 -12.03 27.46 -19.92
C LYS A 163 -12.30 26.11 -20.61
N LEU A 164 -13.58 25.79 -20.74
CA LEU A 164 -14.11 24.65 -21.49
C LEU A 164 -13.62 24.64 -22.94
#